data_AF-A0A1F9RY18-F1
#
_entry.id   AF-A0A1F9RY18-F1
#
_cell.length_a   1.000
_cell.length_b   1.000
_cell.length_c   1.000
_cell.angle_alpha   90.00
_cell.angle_beta   90.00
_cell.angle_gamma   90.00
#
_symmetry.space_group_name_H-M   'P 1'
#
loop_
_entity.id
_entity.type
_entity.pdbx_description
1 polymer ?
#
loop_
_entity_poly.entity_id
_entity_poly.type
_entity_poly.pdbx_seq_one_letter_code
_entity_poly.pdbx_strand_id
1 'polypeptide(L)'
;MTIHLTCSCGTAYELKDEYAGMLVKCPKCQAHITVPGTPPAPAPHPDGMDPVFQQDKFLLRQKHFAIAEKYVIWDESGAELLHIERPAMLGQGCLSILAALLCVGLGFYGTAKLFDYLGTWSLLSIPVVIVGAVWVFVLISPKRHVTFYRDEQKTEPLLEVLQDQKFAVISATFTVRLMDGSVLARLSKNYLYNVFRKRWLVLRPDGSLWATAKEDSIILSLLRRLLGNFFGILRTNFVILRADSEDLLGEFNRKFTILDRYVLDMSRDSGLELDRRVALALGVMLDTGEKR
;
A
#
# COMPACT_ATOMS: atom_id res chain seq x y z
N MET A 1 -19.61 -24.50 21.57
CA MET A 1 -19.84 -23.95 22.92
C MET A 1 -21.35 -23.80 23.13
N THR A 2 -21.78 -23.46 24.34
CA THR A 2 -23.19 -23.22 24.67
C THR A 2 -23.34 -21.78 25.15
N ILE A 3 -24.39 -21.10 24.68
CA ILE A 3 -24.69 -19.71 25.01
C ILE A 3 -25.76 -19.70 26.09
N HIS A 4 -25.45 -19.15 27.27
CA HIS A 4 -26.43 -18.94 28.33
C HIS A 4 -27.19 -17.63 28.08
N LEU A 5 -28.52 -17.72 28.00
CA LEU A 5 -29.38 -16.59 27.73
C LEU A 5 -30.41 -16.42 28.83
N THR A 6 -30.55 -15.19 29.30
CA THR A 6 -31.58 -14.82 30.29
C THR A 6 -32.62 -13.94 29.63
N CYS A 7 -33.87 -14.41 29.60
CA CYS A 7 -35.00 -13.65 29.10
C CYS A 7 -35.48 -12.62 30.14
N SER A 8 -36.09 -11.52 29.68
CA SER A 8 -36.78 -10.54 30.53
C SER A 8 -37.89 -11.12 31.42
N CYS A 9 -38.41 -12.31 31.10
CA CYS A 9 -39.33 -13.04 31.97
C CYS A 9 -38.66 -13.81 33.12
N GLY A 10 -37.34 -13.66 33.29
CA GLY A 10 -36.55 -14.31 34.35
C GLY A 10 -36.19 -15.77 34.08
N THR A 11 -36.44 -16.29 32.87
CA THR A 11 -36.07 -17.67 32.51
C THR A 11 -34.70 -17.68 31.86
N ALA A 12 -33.79 -18.49 32.40
CA ALA A 12 -32.48 -18.77 31.82
C ALA A 12 -32.49 -20.12 31.09
N TYR A 13 -31.89 -20.17 29.91
CA TYR A 13 -31.78 -21.40 29.11
C TYR A 13 -30.51 -21.39 28.26
N GLU A 14 -30.06 -22.58 27.89
CA GLU A 14 -28.84 -22.81 27.09
C GLU A 14 -29.21 -23.06 25.64
N LEU A 15 -28.52 -22.37 24.74
CA LEU A 15 -28.62 -22.57 23.29
C LEU A 15 -27.29 -23.03 22.74
N LYS A 16 -27.34 -23.80 21.65
CA LYS A 16 -26.14 -24.14 20.87
C LYS A 16 -25.64 -22.89 20.12
N ASP A 17 -24.33 -22.83 19.89
CA ASP A 17 -23.69 -21.72 19.16
C ASP A 17 -24.26 -21.47 17.75
N GLU A 18 -24.89 -22.47 17.12
CA GLU A 18 -25.53 -22.33 15.79
C GLU A 18 -26.65 -21.27 15.77
N TYR A 19 -27.20 -20.92 16.93
CA TYR A 19 -28.22 -19.89 17.07
C TYR A 19 -27.64 -18.50 17.36
N ALA A 20 -26.31 -18.32 17.38
CA ALA A 20 -25.66 -17.03 17.57
C ALA A 20 -26.10 -16.01 16.50
N GLY A 21 -26.56 -14.82 16.91
CA GLY A 21 -27.05 -13.78 16.01
C GLY A 21 -28.46 -14.04 15.43
N MET A 22 -29.08 -15.18 15.73
CA MET A 22 -30.45 -15.48 15.31
C MET A 22 -31.50 -14.96 16.30
N LEU A 23 -32.71 -14.76 15.79
CA LEU A 23 -33.87 -14.36 16.58
C LEU A 23 -34.59 -15.63 17.06
N VAL A 24 -34.57 -15.88 18.37
CA VAL A 24 -35.16 -17.07 18.99
C VAL A 24 -36.36 -16.70 19.85
N LYS A 25 -37.34 -17.62 19.96
CA LYS A 25 -38.51 -17.44 20.83
C LYS A 25 -38.24 -18.01 22.21
N CYS A 26 -38.57 -17.25 23.25
CA CYS A 26 -38.52 -17.74 24.62
C CYS A 26 -39.57 -18.85 24.83
N PRO A 27 -39.22 -20.02 25.39
CA PRO A 27 -40.17 -21.11 25.60
C PRO A 27 -41.28 -20.76 26.60
N LYS A 28 -41.04 -19.82 27.53
CA LYS A 28 -41.99 -19.47 28.59
C LYS A 28 -42.92 -18.30 28.23
N CYS A 29 -42.37 -17.18 27.74
CA CYS A 29 -43.15 -15.98 27.45
C CYS A 29 -43.39 -15.73 25.95
N GLN A 30 -42.85 -16.59 25.07
CA GLN A 30 -42.93 -16.45 23.61
C GLN A 30 -42.37 -15.12 23.05
N ALA A 31 -41.65 -14.35 23.87
CA ALA A 31 -40.98 -13.14 23.43
C ALA A 31 -39.83 -13.50 22.48
N HIS A 32 -39.65 -12.66 21.46
CA HIS A 32 -38.57 -12.75 20.49
C HIS A 32 -37.30 -12.11 21.07
N ILE A 33 -36.21 -12.86 21.14
CA ILE A 33 -34.94 -12.43 21.74
C ILE A 33 -33.82 -12.69 20.74
N THR A 34 -32.98 -11.69 20.50
CA THR A 34 -31.80 -11.83 19.67
C THR A 34 -30.70 -12.50 20.48
N VAL A 35 -30.15 -13.60 19.97
CA VAL A 35 -29.01 -14.26 20.62
C VAL A 35 -27.78 -13.39 20.43
N PRO A 36 -27.08 -12.97 21.51
CA PRO A 36 -25.83 -12.24 21.38
C PRO A 36 -24.84 -13.14 20.63
N GLY A 37 -24.48 -12.74 19.42
CA GLY A 37 -23.38 -13.38 18.71
C GLY A 37 -22.09 -13.00 19.43
N THR A 38 -21.32 -13.99 19.87
CA THR A 38 -19.93 -13.74 20.26
C THR A 38 -19.24 -13.14 19.03
N PRO A 39 -18.67 -11.92 19.10
CA PRO A 39 -17.77 -11.46 18.05
C PRO A 39 -16.74 -12.57 17.83
N PRO A 40 -16.40 -12.94 16.58
CA PRO A 40 -15.33 -13.91 16.35
C PRO A 40 -14.15 -13.48 17.21
N ALA A 41 -13.67 -14.39 18.06
CA ALA A 41 -12.55 -14.11 18.93
C ALA A 41 -11.43 -13.52 18.04
N PRO A 42 -10.85 -12.35 18.40
CA PRO A 42 -9.73 -11.81 17.65
C PRO A 42 -8.75 -12.95 17.44
N ALA A 43 -8.38 -13.21 16.19
CA ALA A 43 -7.38 -14.23 15.94
C ALA A 43 -6.16 -13.90 16.81
N PRO A 44 -5.48 -14.90 17.40
CA PRO A 44 -4.29 -14.63 18.18
C PRO A 44 -3.32 -13.84 17.31
N HIS A 45 -3.03 -12.60 17.73
CA HIS A 45 -1.96 -11.82 17.12
C HIS A 45 -0.69 -12.68 17.15
N PRO A 46 0.13 -12.68 16.08
CA PRO A 46 1.40 -13.39 16.09
C PRO A 46 2.17 -13.03 17.36
N ASP A 47 2.57 -14.03 18.16
CA ASP A 47 3.30 -13.81 19.41
C ASP A 47 4.50 -12.89 19.16
N GLY A 48 4.56 -11.76 19.88
CA GLY A 48 5.60 -10.74 19.70
C GLY A 48 5.30 -9.64 18.67
N MET A 49 4.07 -9.54 18.14
CA MET A 49 3.66 -8.38 17.34
C MET A 49 3.58 -7.11 18.19
N ASP A 50 4.26 -6.06 17.75
CA ASP A 50 4.24 -4.77 18.44
C ASP A 50 2.82 -4.19 18.58
N PRO A 51 2.44 -3.68 19.77
CA PRO A 51 1.12 -3.09 20.00
C PRO A 51 0.71 -2.01 19.00
N VAL A 52 1.67 -1.26 18.44
CA VAL A 52 1.35 -0.21 17.45
C VAL A 52 0.73 -0.75 16.15
N PHE A 53 0.93 -2.03 15.83
CA PHE A 53 0.35 -2.67 14.64
C PHE A 53 -0.96 -3.39 14.92
N GLN A 54 -1.42 -3.47 16.17
CA GLN A 54 -2.65 -4.21 16.52
C GLN A 54 -3.94 -3.42 16.28
N GLN A 55 -3.83 -2.21 15.71
CA GLN A 55 -4.98 -1.37 15.41
C GLN A 55 -5.71 -1.87 14.15
N ASP A 56 -7.03 -1.72 14.15
CA ASP A 56 -7.84 -2.00 12.96
C ASP A 56 -7.87 -0.83 11.98
N LYS A 57 -7.71 0.40 12.47
CA LYS A 57 -7.70 1.60 11.63
C LYS A 57 -6.44 2.41 11.83
N PHE A 58 -5.86 2.83 10.70
CA PHE A 58 -4.68 3.68 10.65
C PHE A 58 -4.99 4.94 9.85
N LEU A 59 -4.76 6.10 10.47
CA LEU A 59 -4.92 7.39 9.83
C LEU A 59 -3.56 7.88 9.32
N LEU A 60 -3.36 7.88 8.01
CA LEU A 60 -2.12 8.33 7.39
C LEU A 60 -2.24 9.82 7.04
N ARG A 61 -1.32 10.63 7.57
CA ARG A 61 -1.22 12.06 7.29
C ARG A 61 0.17 12.41 6.75
N GLN A 62 0.22 13.02 5.57
CA GLN A 62 1.46 13.50 4.95
C GLN A 62 1.82 14.91 5.46
N LYS A 63 3.10 15.14 5.81
CA LYS A 63 3.63 16.50 6.07
C LYS A 63 4.12 17.12 4.75
N HIS A 64 3.33 18.01 4.14
CA HIS A 64 3.60 18.61 2.81
C HIS A 64 4.82 19.56 2.72
N PHE A 65 5.47 19.91 3.84
CA PHE A 65 6.57 20.90 3.88
C PHE A 65 7.96 20.30 4.17
N ALA A 66 8.10 18.98 4.15
CA ALA A 66 9.39 18.34 4.41
C ALA A 66 10.09 17.94 3.10
N ILE A 67 11.39 18.24 2.99
CA ILE A 67 12.24 17.84 1.86
C ILE A 67 12.19 16.32 1.64
N ALA A 68 12.09 15.55 2.72
CA ALA A 68 11.75 14.13 2.71
C ALA A 68 10.24 13.94 2.97
N GLU A 69 9.60 13.05 2.21
CA GLU A 69 8.20 12.70 2.47
C GLU A 69 8.10 11.97 3.81
N LYS A 70 7.61 12.69 4.83
CA LYS A 70 7.36 12.16 6.17
C LYS A 70 5.85 11.95 6.35
N TYR A 71 5.45 10.72 6.60
CA TYR A 71 4.09 10.41 7.04
C TYR A 71 4.08 10.19 8.55
N VAL A 72 2.99 10.62 9.18
CA VAL A 72 2.69 10.23 10.55
C VAL A 72 1.40 9.43 10.53
N ILE A 73 1.42 8.29 11.20
CA ILE A 73 0.29 7.39 11.33
C ILE A 73 -0.31 7.63 12.71
N TRP A 74 -1.59 7.94 12.74
CA TRP A 74 -2.34 8.11 13.97
C TRP A 74 -3.33 6.96 14.15
N ASP A 75 -3.68 6.70 15.41
CA ASP A 75 -4.81 5.86 15.75
C ASP A 75 -6.15 6.64 15.61
N GLU A 76 -7.26 5.99 15.98
CA GLU A 76 -8.57 6.66 16.01
C GLU A 76 -8.71 7.71 17.11
N SER A 77 -7.95 7.59 18.21
CA SER A 77 -7.97 8.51 19.34
C SER A 77 -7.21 9.82 19.07
N GLY A 78 -6.40 9.84 18.00
CA GLY A 78 -5.55 10.97 17.61
C GLY A 78 -4.12 10.90 18.18
N ALA A 79 -3.73 9.77 18.78
CA ALA A 79 -2.36 9.51 19.21
C ALA A 79 -1.46 9.13 18.02
N GLU A 80 -0.23 9.63 18.03
CA GLU A 80 0.77 9.28 17.01
C GLU A 80 1.34 7.89 17.31
N LEU A 81 1.26 6.97 16.33
CA LEU A 81 1.72 5.59 16.47
C LEU A 81 3.08 5.37 15.82
N LEU A 82 3.24 5.86 14.58
CA LEU A 82 4.38 5.54 13.73
C LEU A 82 4.76 6.73 12.85
N HIS A 83 6.05 6.85 12.59
CA HIS A 83 6.62 7.84 11.69
C HIS A 83 7.26 7.12 10.51
N ILE A 84 6.85 7.48 9.30
CA ILE A 84 7.40 6.89 8.08
C ILE A 84 8.31 7.92 7.44
N GLU A 85 9.49 7.47 7.04
CA GLU A 85 10.38 8.26 6.22
C GLU A 85 10.61 7.61 4.86
N ARG A 86 10.56 8.46 3.84
CA ARG A 86 11.14 8.19 2.54
C ARG A 86 12.30 9.17 2.31
N PRO A 87 13.56 8.71 2.26
CA PRO A 87 14.69 9.60 2.03
C PRO A 87 14.59 10.22 0.64
N ALA A 88 14.44 11.54 0.60
CA ALA A 88 14.52 12.29 -0.64
C ALA A 88 15.98 12.51 -0.98
N MET A 89 16.55 11.61 -1.77
CA MET A 89 17.92 11.73 -2.28
C MET A 89 17.96 12.76 -3.43
N LEU A 90 17.56 14.01 -3.14
CA LEU A 90 17.49 15.10 -4.13
C LEU A 90 18.84 15.33 -4.80
N GLY A 91 19.94 15.31 -4.04
CA GLY A 91 21.29 15.45 -4.60
C GLY A 91 21.65 14.35 -5.60
N GLN A 92 21.35 13.10 -5.27
CA GLN A 92 21.60 11.98 -6.19
C GLN A 92 20.64 11.96 -7.39
N GLY A 93 19.42 12.47 -7.21
CA GLY A 93 18.47 12.69 -8.30
C GLY A 93 18.96 13.77 -9.27
N CYS A 94 19.46 14.90 -8.76
CA CYS A 94 20.09 15.93 -9.60
C CYS A 94 21.33 15.39 -10.31
N LEU A 95 22.17 14.61 -9.61
CA LEU A 95 23.35 13.98 -10.19
C LEU A 95 22.99 13.01 -11.33
N SER A 96 21.95 12.18 -11.18
CA SER A 96 21.53 11.25 -12.23
C SER A 96 21.04 11.99 -13.47
N ILE A 97 20.31 13.11 -13.30
CA ILE A 97 19.87 13.97 -14.39
C ILE A 97 21.08 14.59 -15.10
N LEU A 98 22.02 15.19 -14.36
CA LEU A 98 23.22 15.81 -14.92
C LEU A 98 24.09 14.80 -15.69
N ALA A 99 24.29 13.61 -15.13
CA ALA A 99 25.04 12.54 -15.79
C ALA A 99 24.36 12.05 -17.07
N ALA A 100 23.03 11.93 -17.07
CA ALA A 100 22.28 11.57 -18.28
C ALA A 100 22.37 12.66 -19.36
N LEU A 101 22.25 13.94 -18.99
CA LEU A 101 22.41 15.07 -19.90
C LEU A 101 23.82 15.13 -20.49
N LEU A 102 24.85 14.87 -19.67
CA LEU A 102 26.24 14.78 -20.14
C LEU A 102 26.41 13.63 -21.15
N CYS A 103 25.81 12.46 -20.88
CA CYS A 103 25.83 11.32 -21.80
C CYS A 103 25.16 11.67 -23.14
N VAL A 104 24.02 12.36 -23.13
CA VAL A 104 23.36 12.86 -24.35
C VAL A 104 24.25 13.84 -25.09
N GLY A 105 24.85 14.82 -24.40
CA GLY A 105 25.72 15.83 -25.01
C GLY A 105 26.96 15.21 -25.68
N LEU A 106 27.64 14.30 -24.99
CA LEU A 106 28.78 13.56 -25.54
C LEU A 106 28.36 12.65 -26.70
N GLY A 107 27.22 11.99 -26.58
CA GLY A 107 26.65 11.16 -27.65
C GLY A 107 26.36 11.97 -28.91
N PHE A 108 25.74 13.14 -28.77
CA PHE A 108 25.43 14.04 -29.89
C PHE A 108 26.70 14.57 -30.56
N TYR A 109 27.72 14.93 -29.77
CA TYR A 109 29.05 15.28 -30.29
C TYR A 109 29.67 14.13 -31.09
N GLY A 110 29.60 12.89 -30.57
CA GLY A 110 30.05 11.69 -31.28
C GLY A 110 29.30 11.44 -32.59
N THR A 111 27.97 11.59 -32.59
CA THR A 111 27.15 11.47 -33.81
C THR A 111 27.55 12.52 -34.85
N ALA A 112 27.80 13.76 -34.44
CA ALA A 112 28.25 14.81 -35.35
C ALA A 112 29.60 14.47 -36.00
N LYS A 113 30.55 13.88 -35.25
CA LYS A 113 31.82 13.39 -35.81
C LYS A 113 31.63 12.20 -36.74
N LEU A 114 30.69 11.32 -36.43
CA LEU A 114 30.39 10.15 -37.26
C LEU A 114 29.74 10.55 -38.60
N PHE A 115 29.02 11.68 -38.64
CA PHE A 115 28.42 12.22 -39.85
C PHE A 115 29.47 12.53 -40.93
N ASP A 116 30.67 13.00 -40.55
CA ASP A 116 31.76 13.28 -41.49
C ASP A 116 32.22 12.03 -42.27
N TYR A 117 32.00 10.82 -41.72
CA TYR A 117 32.43 9.55 -42.32
C TYR A 117 31.28 8.74 -42.92
N LEU A 118 30.13 8.72 -42.25
CA LEU A 118 28.98 7.86 -42.59
C LEU A 118 27.78 8.64 -43.17
N GLY A 119 27.87 9.97 -43.24
CA GLY A 119 26.77 10.82 -43.69
C GLY A 119 25.50 10.59 -42.88
N THR A 120 24.35 10.50 -43.56
CA THR A 120 23.03 10.32 -42.93
C THR A 120 22.88 9.01 -42.16
N TRP A 121 23.68 7.98 -42.45
CA TRP A 121 23.67 6.72 -41.70
C TRP A 121 24.11 6.89 -40.24
N SER A 122 24.85 7.97 -39.93
CA SER A 122 25.22 8.31 -38.55
C SER A 122 24.01 8.52 -37.63
N LEU A 123 22.84 8.87 -38.17
CA LEU A 123 21.60 9.07 -37.40
C LEU A 123 21.12 7.79 -36.69
N LEU A 124 21.55 6.61 -37.15
CA LEU A 124 21.28 5.34 -36.47
C LEU A 124 21.96 5.24 -35.08
N SER A 125 22.91 6.12 -34.77
CA SER A 125 23.51 6.22 -33.43
C SER A 125 22.61 6.92 -32.41
N ILE A 126 21.63 7.71 -32.83
CA ILE A 126 20.77 8.49 -31.91
C ILE A 126 19.98 7.59 -30.94
N PRO A 127 19.31 6.50 -31.38
CA PRO A 127 18.68 5.56 -30.46
C PRO A 127 19.66 4.97 -29.43
N VAL A 128 20.92 4.72 -29.83
CA VAL A 128 21.96 4.20 -28.93
C VAL A 128 22.31 5.23 -27.86
N VAL A 129 22.44 6.51 -28.23
CA VAL A 129 22.68 7.61 -27.28
C VAL A 129 21.51 7.75 -26.31
N ILE A 130 20.27 7.70 -26.79
CA ILE A 130 19.07 7.78 -25.94
C ILE A 130 19.03 6.63 -24.95
N VAL A 131 19.21 5.39 -25.44
CA VAL A 131 19.23 4.19 -24.59
C VAL A 131 20.37 4.29 -23.57
N GLY A 132 21.56 4.70 -24.00
CA GLY A 132 22.72 4.91 -23.11
C GLY A 132 22.43 5.93 -22.01
N ALA A 133 21.85 7.09 -22.35
CA ALA A 133 21.50 8.12 -21.38
C ALA A 133 20.43 7.64 -20.38
N VAL A 134 19.42 6.90 -20.84
CA VAL A 134 18.42 6.27 -19.96
C VAL A 134 19.07 5.25 -19.03
N TRP A 135 20.00 4.43 -19.54
CA TRP A 135 20.75 3.48 -18.71
C TRP A 135 21.59 4.18 -17.63
N VAL A 136 22.34 5.23 -18.00
CA VAL A 136 23.12 6.03 -17.05
C VAL A 136 22.22 6.64 -15.98
N PHE A 137 21.10 7.23 -16.38
CA PHE A 137 20.10 7.78 -15.45
C PHE A 137 19.62 6.73 -14.45
N VAL A 138 19.22 5.55 -14.92
CA VAL A 138 18.68 4.47 -14.09
C VAL A 138 19.74 3.89 -13.16
N LEU A 139 20.99 3.73 -13.62
CA LEU A 139 22.08 3.18 -12.81
C LEU A 139 22.40 4.07 -11.61
N ILE A 140 22.44 5.39 -11.83
CA ILE A 140 22.76 6.38 -10.80
C ILE A 140 21.55 6.66 -9.90
N SER A 141 20.33 6.53 -10.43
CA SER A 141 19.12 6.76 -9.66
C SER A 141 19.07 5.85 -8.41
N PRO A 142 18.86 6.43 -7.21
CA PRO A 142 18.80 5.66 -5.99
C PRO A 142 17.49 4.88 -5.87
N LYS A 143 17.57 3.74 -5.17
CA LYS A 143 16.38 2.99 -4.76
C LYS A 143 15.66 3.78 -3.67
N ARG A 144 14.33 3.77 -3.72
CA ARG A 144 13.49 4.51 -2.76
C ARG A 144 12.93 3.53 -1.73
N HIS A 145 13.76 3.26 -0.73
CA HIS A 145 13.35 2.49 0.44
C HIS A 145 12.43 3.34 1.33
N VAL A 146 11.54 2.69 2.06
CA VAL A 146 10.66 3.31 3.04
C VAL A 146 10.88 2.64 4.37
N THR A 147 11.07 3.42 5.43
CA THR A 147 11.33 2.90 6.77
C THR A 147 10.29 3.44 7.75
N PHE A 148 9.78 2.55 8.59
CA PHE A 148 8.82 2.83 9.65
C PHE A 148 9.58 2.91 10.97
N TYR A 149 9.35 3.98 11.70
CA TYR A 149 9.95 4.26 13.01
C TYR A 149 8.84 4.37 14.05
N ARG A 150 9.13 3.95 15.29
CA ARG A 150 8.24 4.19 16.41
C ARG A 150 8.18 5.68 16.76
N ASP A 151 9.34 6.33 16.72
CA ASP A 151 9.55 7.65 17.30
C ASP A 151 9.82 8.72 16.24
N GLU A 152 9.54 9.98 16.57
CA GLU A 152 9.74 11.08 15.63
C GLU A 152 11.22 11.31 15.29
N GLN A 153 12.11 10.99 16.25
CA GLN A 153 13.56 11.14 16.16
C GLN A 153 14.23 10.03 15.34
N LYS A 154 13.47 9.01 14.93
CA LYS A 154 13.91 7.89 14.07
C LYS A 154 15.00 7.02 14.72
N THR A 155 14.93 6.87 16.02
CA THR A 155 15.91 6.07 16.79
C THR A 155 15.54 4.58 16.77
N GLU A 156 14.25 4.25 16.67
CA GLU A 156 13.77 2.87 16.73
C GLU A 156 13.05 2.48 15.43
N PRO A 157 13.76 1.90 14.45
CA PRO A 157 13.15 1.40 13.24
C PRO A 157 12.44 0.05 13.51
N LEU A 158 11.24 -0.12 12.94
CA LEU A 158 10.41 -1.32 13.14
C LEU A 158 10.22 -2.16 11.88
N LEU A 159 10.02 -1.51 10.72
CA LEU A 159 9.72 -2.17 9.45
C LEU A 159 10.38 -1.42 8.28
N GLU A 160 10.81 -2.16 7.26
CA GLU A 160 11.29 -1.60 6.00
C GLU A 160 10.50 -2.14 4.80
N VAL A 161 10.30 -1.27 3.82
CA VAL A 161 9.83 -1.62 2.48
C VAL A 161 10.94 -1.30 1.50
N LEU A 162 11.52 -2.33 0.90
CA LEU A 162 12.64 -2.20 -0.01
C LEU A 162 12.19 -2.27 -1.46
N GLN A 163 12.68 -1.37 -2.30
CA GLN A 163 12.56 -1.50 -3.74
C GLN A 163 13.54 -2.56 -4.28
N ASP A 164 13.03 -3.63 -4.86
CA ASP A 164 13.84 -4.76 -5.33
C ASP A 164 14.60 -4.39 -6.61
N GLN A 165 13.92 -3.74 -7.55
CA GLN A 165 14.42 -3.44 -8.90
C GLN A 165 14.52 -1.94 -9.15
N LYS A 166 15.64 -1.48 -9.74
CA LYS A 166 15.78 -0.09 -10.23
C LYS A 166 15.02 0.12 -11.54
N PHE A 167 15.01 -0.89 -12.41
CA PHE A 167 14.38 -0.88 -13.72
C PHE A 167 13.22 -1.86 -13.73
N ALA A 168 12.00 -1.34 -13.77
CA ALA A 168 10.76 -2.10 -13.66
C ALA A 168 9.81 -1.68 -14.78
N VAL A 169 10.03 -2.19 -16.00
CA VAL A 169 9.20 -1.85 -17.18
C VAL A 169 7.81 -2.47 -17.07
N ILE A 170 7.75 -3.72 -16.62
CA ILE A 170 6.51 -4.51 -16.54
C ILE A 170 5.95 -4.47 -15.12
N SER A 171 6.76 -4.84 -14.13
CA SER A 171 6.33 -4.91 -12.74
C SER A 171 7.38 -4.33 -11.80
N ALA A 172 6.94 -3.46 -10.88
CA ALA A 172 7.74 -3.04 -9.73
C ALA A 172 7.44 -3.96 -8.55
N THR A 173 8.49 -4.45 -7.91
CA THR A 173 8.42 -5.33 -6.74
C THR A 173 9.09 -4.67 -5.54
N PHE A 174 8.48 -4.87 -4.38
CA PHE A 174 8.93 -4.34 -3.12
C PHE A 174 8.89 -5.40 -2.03
N THR A 175 9.96 -5.53 -1.26
CA THR A 175 10.04 -6.49 -0.16
C THR A 175 9.72 -5.79 1.16
N VAL A 176 8.74 -6.30 1.91
CA VAL A 176 8.39 -5.86 3.26
C VAL A 176 9.13 -6.77 4.25
N ARG A 177 10.00 -6.19 5.08
CA ARG A 177 10.81 -6.94 6.05
C ARG A 177 10.89 -6.25 7.41
N LEU A 178 11.13 -7.04 8.44
CA LEU A 178 11.49 -6.56 9.78
C LEU A 178 12.99 -6.23 9.84
N MET A 179 13.40 -5.56 10.92
CA MET A 179 14.80 -5.19 11.16
C MET A 179 15.74 -6.38 11.39
N ASP A 180 15.18 -7.51 11.83
CA ASP A 180 15.91 -8.78 11.96
C ASP A 180 16.21 -9.45 10.59
N GLY A 181 15.69 -8.89 9.50
CA GLY A 181 15.85 -9.39 8.14
C GLY A 181 14.77 -10.38 7.70
N SER A 182 13.83 -10.74 8.57
CA SER A 182 12.71 -11.62 8.22
C SER A 182 11.77 -10.93 7.23
N VAL A 183 11.45 -11.64 6.15
CA VAL A 183 10.57 -11.12 5.10
C VAL A 183 9.14 -11.46 5.46
N LEU A 184 8.28 -10.45 5.57
CA LEU A 184 6.86 -10.62 5.87
C LEU A 184 6.03 -10.81 4.59
N ALA A 185 6.32 -10.02 3.55
CA ALA A 185 5.59 -10.07 2.29
C ALA A 185 6.38 -9.44 1.13
N ARG A 186 5.93 -9.67 -0.10
CA ARG A 186 6.34 -8.90 -1.28
C ARG A 186 5.14 -8.20 -1.90
N LEU A 187 5.27 -6.92 -2.17
CA LEU A 187 4.27 -6.12 -2.87
C LEU A 187 4.68 -6.03 -4.34
N SER A 188 3.74 -6.27 -5.25
CA SER A 188 4.00 -6.22 -6.68
C SER A 188 2.98 -5.33 -7.37
N LYS A 189 3.48 -4.37 -8.16
CA LYS A 189 2.69 -3.50 -9.01
C LYS A 189 3.00 -3.83 -10.46
N ASN A 190 2.00 -4.28 -11.23
CA ASN A 190 2.17 -4.52 -12.66
C ASN A 190 1.68 -3.30 -13.47
N TYR A 191 2.59 -2.64 -14.18
CA TYR A 191 2.33 -1.44 -14.97
C TYR A 191 1.51 -1.70 -16.24
N LEU A 192 1.61 -2.89 -16.85
CA LEU A 192 0.87 -3.21 -18.09
C LEU A 192 -0.66 -3.25 -17.86
N TYR A 193 -1.09 -3.73 -16.70
CA TYR A 193 -2.52 -3.80 -16.35
C TYR A 193 -3.07 -2.50 -15.76
N ASN A 194 -2.21 -1.55 -15.39
CA ASN A 194 -2.61 -0.26 -14.84
C ASN A 194 -3.23 0.70 -15.88
N VAL A 195 -3.30 0.31 -17.15
CA VAL A 195 -3.95 1.11 -18.21
C VAL A 195 -5.46 1.25 -17.98
N PHE A 196 -6.11 0.29 -17.29
CA PHE A 196 -7.56 0.28 -17.07
C PHE A 196 -7.96 0.37 -15.58
N ARG A 197 -7.23 -0.31 -14.70
CA ARG A 197 -7.51 -0.32 -13.26
C ARG A 197 -6.22 -0.53 -12.49
N LYS A 198 -5.93 0.33 -11.51
CA LYS A 198 -4.76 0.17 -10.68
C LYS A 198 -4.91 -1.08 -9.81
N ARG A 199 -3.89 -1.94 -9.83
CA ARG A 199 -3.86 -3.19 -9.06
C ARG A 199 -2.48 -3.43 -8.45
N TRP A 200 -2.50 -3.83 -7.19
CA TRP A 200 -1.35 -4.28 -6.43
C TRP A 200 -1.61 -5.69 -5.92
N LEU A 201 -0.57 -6.53 -6.00
CA LEU A 201 -0.57 -7.88 -5.47
C LEU A 201 0.25 -7.90 -4.19
N VAL A 202 -0.27 -8.53 -3.15
CA VAL A 202 0.44 -8.83 -1.91
C VAL A 202 0.74 -10.32 -1.94
N LEU A 203 2.02 -10.65 -1.96
CA LEU A 203 2.52 -12.01 -2.01
C LEU A 203 3.11 -12.38 -0.65
N ARG A 204 2.88 -13.61 -0.22
CA ARG A 204 3.58 -14.21 0.92
C ARG A 204 5.08 -14.40 0.61
N PRO A 205 5.93 -14.66 1.62
CA PRO A 205 7.36 -14.89 1.41
C PRO A 205 7.68 -16.05 0.46
N ASP A 206 6.80 -17.07 0.42
CA ASP A 206 6.86 -18.22 -0.49
C ASP A 206 6.46 -17.89 -1.94
N GLY A 207 5.90 -16.70 -2.19
CA GLY A 207 5.45 -16.23 -3.49
C GLY A 207 3.97 -16.51 -3.79
N SER A 208 3.23 -17.16 -2.90
CA SER A 208 1.78 -17.35 -3.05
C SER A 208 1.03 -16.02 -2.89
N LEU A 209 -0.10 -15.88 -3.59
CA LEU A 209 -0.95 -14.68 -3.47
C LEU A 209 -1.59 -14.66 -2.08
N TRP A 210 -1.43 -13.56 -1.37
CA TRP A 210 -2.03 -13.33 -0.05
C TRP A 210 -3.28 -12.46 -0.15
N ALA A 211 -3.15 -11.32 -0.83
CA ALA A 211 -4.22 -10.35 -1.01
C ALA A 211 -4.01 -9.56 -2.30
N THR A 212 -5.10 -8.97 -2.80
CA THR A 212 -5.07 -8.06 -3.96
C THR A 212 -5.67 -6.74 -3.57
N ALA A 213 -4.94 -5.64 -3.75
CA ALA A 213 -5.49 -4.30 -3.65
C ALA A 213 -5.86 -3.77 -5.03
N LYS A 214 -7.12 -3.37 -5.22
CA LYS A 214 -7.63 -2.84 -6.49
C LYS A 214 -8.38 -1.53 -6.27
N GLU A 215 -8.29 -0.63 -7.25
CA GLU A 215 -9.02 0.65 -7.22
C GLU A 215 -10.53 0.40 -7.24
N ASP A 216 -11.29 1.05 -6.36
CA ASP A 216 -12.72 0.76 -6.11
C ASP A 216 -13.59 1.03 -7.35
N SER A 217 -13.42 2.18 -8.00
CA SER A 217 -14.29 2.62 -9.10
C SER A 217 -13.61 2.61 -10.48
N ILE A 218 -14.06 1.72 -11.37
CA ILE A 218 -13.68 1.69 -12.80
C ILE A 218 -14.27 2.89 -13.56
N ILE A 219 -15.45 3.38 -13.14
CA ILE A 219 -16.17 4.47 -13.82
C ILE A 219 -15.42 5.81 -13.66
N LEU A 220 -14.91 6.11 -12.46
CA LEU A 220 -14.12 7.32 -12.23
C LEU A 220 -12.73 7.23 -12.86
N SER A 221 -12.13 6.04 -12.96
CA SER A 221 -10.84 5.85 -13.65
C SER A 221 -10.95 6.10 -15.16
N LEU A 222 -12.06 5.69 -15.79
CA LEU A 222 -12.38 5.98 -17.19
C LEU A 222 -12.82 7.43 -17.43
N LEU A 223 -13.65 8.00 -16.56
CA LEU A 223 -14.10 9.40 -16.65
C LEU A 223 -12.93 10.39 -16.56
N ARG A 224 -11.95 10.13 -15.67
CA ARG A 224 -10.69 10.88 -15.56
C ARG A 224 -9.94 10.95 -16.89
N ARG A 225 -9.99 9.87 -17.68
CA ARG A 225 -9.29 9.75 -18.96
C ARG A 225 -9.98 10.53 -20.08
N LEU A 226 -11.30 10.67 -20.03
CA LEU A 226 -12.09 11.38 -21.05
C LEU A 226 -12.14 12.89 -20.82
N LEU A 227 -12.10 13.35 -19.55
CA LEU A 227 -12.25 14.77 -19.19
C LEU A 227 -10.92 15.50 -18.91
N GLY A 228 -9.77 14.82 -18.98
CA GLY A 228 -8.44 15.40 -18.79
C GLY A 228 -8.13 15.86 -17.36
N ASN A 229 -6.92 16.41 -17.15
CA ASN A 229 -6.34 16.83 -15.87
C ASN A 229 -7.14 17.88 -15.05
N PHE A 230 -8.29 18.35 -15.54
CA PHE A 230 -9.14 19.30 -14.83
C PHE A 230 -9.73 18.74 -13.52
N PHE A 231 -9.68 17.41 -13.30
CA PHE A 231 -10.09 16.76 -12.06
C PHE A 231 -8.93 16.17 -11.25
N GLY A 232 -7.93 16.98 -10.90
CA GLY A 232 -7.02 16.69 -9.76
C GLY A 232 -7.75 16.48 -8.41
N ILE A 233 -9.08 16.58 -8.40
CA ILE A 233 -10.01 16.53 -7.27
C ILE A 233 -10.63 15.13 -7.08
N LEU A 234 -10.66 14.25 -8.09
CA LEU A 234 -11.27 12.91 -7.98
C LEU A 234 -10.23 11.85 -7.65
N ARG A 235 -10.07 11.63 -6.35
CA ARG A 235 -9.00 10.88 -5.68
C ARG A 235 -9.39 9.39 -5.55
N THR A 236 -8.42 8.47 -5.64
CA THR A 236 -8.68 7.02 -5.75
C THR A 236 -8.77 6.34 -4.38
N ASN A 237 -9.86 5.59 -4.16
CA ASN A 237 -9.98 4.64 -3.07
C ASN A 237 -9.55 3.24 -3.54
N PHE A 238 -8.99 2.45 -2.63
CA PHE A 238 -8.64 1.05 -2.89
C PHE A 238 -9.39 0.13 -1.96
N VAL A 239 -9.75 -1.04 -2.48
CA VAL A 239 -10.27 -2.16 -1.71
C VAL A 239 -9.20 -3.26 -1.68
N ILE A 240 -8.99 -3.85 -0.51
CA ILE A 240 -8.05 -4.94 -0.26
C ILE A 240 -8.87 -6.22 -0.13
N LEU A 241 -8.67 -7.14 -1.07
CA LEU A 241 -9.38 -8.40 -1.15
C LEU A 241 -8.48 -9.57 -0.77
N ARG A 242 -9.08 -10.62 -0.24
CA ARG A 242 -8.43 -11.92 -0.04
C ARG A 242 -7.96 -12.49 -1.39
N ALA A 243 -6.90 -13.30 -1.36
CA ALA A 243 -6.43 -14.03 -2.53
C ALA A 243 -7.57 -14.77 -3.23
N ASP A 244 -7.69 -14.57 -4.54
CA ASP A 244 -8.62 -15.26 -5.44
C ASP A 244 -10.11 -15.23 -5.04
N SER A 245 -10.51 -14.33 -4.14
CA SER A 245 -11.92 -14.08 -3.80
C SER A 245 -12.27 -12.60 -3.86
N GLU A 246 -13.58 -12.30 -3.84
CA GLU A 246 -14.11 -10.94 -3.70
C GLU A 246 -14.36 -10.57 -2.23
N ASP A 247 -13.85 -11.38 -1.28
CA ASP A 247 -14.00 -11.10 0.15
C ASP A 247 -13.14 -9.91 0.54
N LEU A 248 -13.80 -8.90 1.10
CA LEU A 248 -13.15 -7.66 1.50
C LEU A 248 -12.45 -7.81 2.85
N LEU A 249 -11.12 -7.67 2.85
CA LEU A 249 -10.30 -7.65 4.06
C LEU A 249 -10.15 -6.23 4.61
N GLY A 250 -10.09 -5.22 3.73
CA GLY A 250 -9.95 -3.84 4.17
C GLY A 250 -10.12 -2.82 3.06
N GLU A 251 -10.14 -1.56 3.45
CA GLU A 251 -10.33 -0.42 2.55
C GLU A 251 -9.24 0.62 2.81
N PHE A 252 -8.78 1.27 1.75
CA PHE A 252 -7.88 2.41 1.81
C PHE A 252 -8.55 3.61 1.17
N ASN A 253 -9.17 4.43 2.01
CA ASN A 253 -10.06 5.51 1.63
C ASN A 253 -9.43 6.86 1.92
N ARG A 254 -9.58 7.82 1.01
CA ARG A 254 -9.18 9.20 1.26
C ARG A 254 -10.37 10.02 1.73
N LYS A 255 -10.22 10.72 2.86
CA LYS A 255 -11.26 11.67 3.30
C LYS A 255 -11.10 13.02 2.61
N PHE A 256 -12.22 13.61 2.19
CA PHE A 256 -12.28 14.97 1.65
C PHE A 256 -12.09 15.97 2.79
N THR A 257 -10.84 16.26 3.13
CA THR A 257 -10.45 17.31 4.08
C THR A 257 -9.43 18.24 3.45
N ILE A 258 -9.31 19.47 3.98
CA ILE A 258 -8.32 20.50 3.53
C ILE A 258 -6.88 19.95 3.59
N LEU A 259 -6.63 19.00 4.49
CA LEU A 259 -5.38 18.25 4.59
C LEU A 259 -5.63 16.82 4.12
N ASP A 260 -4.70 16.27 3.36
CA ASP A 260 -4.78 14.89 2.89
C ASP A 260 -4.68 13.91 4.06
N ARG A 261 -5.80 13.24 4.35
CA ARG A 261 -5.90 12.16 5.33
C ARG A 261 -6.39 10.91 4.62
N TYR A 262 -5.60 9.86 4.70
CA TYR A 262 -6.02 8.53 4.30
C TYR A 262 -6.36 7.71 5.51
N VAL A 263 -7.32 6.81 5.33
CA VAL A 263 -7.72 5.84 6.33
C VAL A 263 -7.51 4.48 5.72
N LEU A 264 -6.60 3.71 6.31
CA LEU A 264 -6.55 2.28 6.11
C LEU A 264 -7.46 1.66 7.18
N ASP A 265 -8.56 1.05 6.75
CA ASP A 265 -9.53 0.37 7.59
C ASP A 265 -9.47 -1.13 7.33
N MET A 266 -9.01 -1.88 8.33
CA MET A 266 -8.90 -3.33 8.31
C MET A 266 -9.89 -4.01 9.25
N SER A 267 -10.91 -3.28 9.75
CA SER A 267 -11.89 -3.81 10.71
C SER A 267 -12.69 -5.02 10.20
N ARG A 268 -12.75 -5.24 8.88
CA ARG A 268 -13.37 -6.43 8.29
C ARG A 268 -12.51 -7.68 8.35
N ASP A 269 -11.21 -7.52 8.57
CA ASP A 269 -10.25 -8.60 8.75
C ASP A 269 -10.00 -8.85 10.26
N SER A 270 -11.06 -9.23 10.98
CA SER A 270 -10.99 -9.56 12.42
C SER A 270 -10.20 -10.84 12.71
N GLY A 271 -10.06 -11.70 11.69
CA GLY A 271 -9.24 -12.91 11.72
C GLY A 271 -7.73 -12.65 11.56
N LEU A 272 -7.30 -11.38 11.40
CA LEU A 272 -5.91 -11.01 11.10
C LEU A 272 -5.31 -11.85 9.98
N GLU A 273 -6.13 -12.16 8.98
CA GLU A 273 -5.71 -13.00 7.88
C GLU A 273 -4.59 -12.32 7.09
N LEU A 274 -4.64 -10.98 6.98
CA LEU A 274 -3.54 -10.16 6.48
C LEU A 274 -2.82 -9.48 7.65
N ASP A 275 -1.52 -9.73 7.77
CA ASP A 275 -0.69 -9.08 8.78
C ASP A 275 -0.80 -7.55 8.67
N ARG A 276 -1.14 -6.91 9.79
CA ARG A 276 -1.35 -5.46 9.87
C ARG A 276 -0.12 -4.66 9.47
N ARG A 277 1.09 -5.17 9.71
CA ARG A 277 2.34 -4.55 9.23
C ARG A 277 2.41 -4.52 7.71
N VAL A 278 1.97 -5.61 7.07
CA VAL A 278 1.93 -5.73 5.61
C VAL A 278 0.81 -4.86 5.04
N ALA A 279 -0.36 -4.83 5.66
CA ALA A 279 -1.47 -3.96 5.25
C ALA A 279 -1.08 -2.48 5.33
N LEU A 280 -0.40 -2.07 6.40
CA LEU A 280 0.08 -0.71 6.58
C LEU A 280 1.18 -0.35 5.56
N ALA A 281 2.15 -1.25 5.35
CA ALA A 281 3.16 -1.09 4.30
C ALA A 281 2.52 -0.93 2.92
N LEU A 282 1.51 -1.74 2.60
CA LEU A 282 0.73 -1.61 1.37
C LEU A 282 0.04 -0.25 1.29
N GLY A 283 -0.62 0.23 2.34
CA GLY A 283 -1.28 1.55 2.38
C GLY A 283 -0.32 2.69 2.04
N VAL A 284 0.89 2.67 2.61
CA VAL A 284 1.94 3.66 2.29
C VAL A 284 2.38 3.55 0.82
N MET A 285 2.53 2.33 0.31
CA MET A 285 2.92 2.10 -1.08
C MET A 285 1.80 2.46 -2.08
N LEU A 286 0.53 2.36 -1.69
CA LEU A 286 -0.62 2.79 -2.49
C LEU A 286 -0.66 4.32 -2.63
N ASP A 287 -0.24 5.08 -1.61
CA ASP A 287 -0.12 6.53 -1.77
C ASP A 287 1.16 6.90 -2.55
N THR A 288 2.30 6.32 -2.15
CA THR A 288 3.62 6.66 -2.70
C THR A 288 3.83 6.20 -4.15
N GLY A 289 3.36 5.00 -4.48
CA GLY A 289 3.58 4.35 -5.77
C GLY A 289 2.68 4.88 -6.88
N GLU A 290 1.68 5.70 -6.55
CA GLU A 290 0.74 6.27 -7.52
C GLU A 290 1.19 7.59 -8.14
N LYS A 291 2.44 8.02 -7.88
CA LYS A 291 3.05 9.24 -8.41
C LYS A 291 2.13 10.45 -8.20
N ARG A 292 2.13 10.95 -6.96
CA ARG A 292 2.08 12.39 -6.78
C ARG A 292 3.48 12.95 -6.82
#